data_AF-A0A4R2TFM1-F1
#
_entry.id   AF-A0A4R2TFM1-F1
#
_cell.length_a   1.000
_cell.length_b   1.000
_cell.length_c   1.000
_cell.angle_alpha   90.00
_cell.angle_beta   90.00
_cell.angle_gamma   90.00
#
_symmetry.space_group_name_H-M   'P 1'
#
loop_
_entity.id
_entity.type
_entity.pdbx_description
1 polymer ?
#
loop_
_entity_poly.entity_id
_entity_poly.type
_entity_poly.pdbx_seq_one_letter_code
_entity_poly.pdbx_strand_id
1 'polypeptide(L)' 'MKITIGEYDAASRTVTATFASGDVVHDRSVNACHDKSGAYDPVATAARVDEVGRGVAVKIGLGVIANVPEADPEPTAAE' A
#
# COMPACT_ATOMS: atom_id res chain seq x y z
N MET A 1 12.50 -2.44 3.40
CA MET A 1 11.02 -2.25 3.40
C MET A 1 10.39 -3.47 4.04
N LYS A 2 9.47 -3.27 5.00
CA LYS A 2 8.70 -4.34 5.64
C LYS A 2 7.30 -4.33 5.03
N ILE A 3 6.84 -5.49 4.59
CA ILE A 3 5.52 -5.68 3.99
C ILE A 3 4.73 -6.63 4.89
N THR A 4 3.54 -6.20 5.30
CA THR A 4 2.59 -7.03 6.06
C THR A 4 1.34 -7.23 5.21
N ILE A 5 0.95 -8.48 4.97
CA ILE A 5 -0.29 -8.81 4.26
C ILE A 5 -1.35 -9.11 5.32
N GLY A 6 -2.44 -8.36 5.29
CA GLY A 6 -3.61 -8.54 6.14
C GLY A 6 -4.54 -9.64 5.64
N GLU A 7 -5.74 -9.69 6.21
CA GLU A 7 -6.74 -10.69 5.85
C GLU A 7 -7.28 -10.48 4.43
N TYR A 8 -7.65 -11.58 3.78
CA TYR A 8 -8.31 -11.57 2.47
C TYR A 8 -9.80 -11.26 2.62
N ASP A 9 -10.23 -10.17 2.00
CA ASP A 9 -11.63 -9.80 1.90
C ASP A 9 -12.26 -10.46 0.67
N ALA A 10 -13.12 -11.47 0.91
CA ALA A 10 -13.77 -12.21 -0.16
C ALA A 10 -14.84 -11.40 -0.91
N ALA A 11 -15.40 -10.36 -0.28
CA ALA A 11 -16.43 -9.52 -0.88
C ALA A 11 -15.85 -8.61 -1.98
N SER A 12 -14.71 -7.99 -1.69
CA SER A 12 -14.01 -7.06 -2.59
C SER A 12 -12.88 -7.74 -3.37
N ARG A 13 -12.54 -8.98 -3.04
CA ARG A 13 -11.43 -9.76 -3.62
C ARG A 13 -10.08 -9.06 -3.46
N THR A 14 -9.85 -8.44 -2.30
CA THR A 14 -8.64 -7.68 -1.98
C THR A 14 -7.98 -8.16 -0.70
N VAL A 15 -6.70 -7.86 -0.55
CA VAL A 15 -5.96 -7.97 0.72
C VAL A 15 -5.48 -6.59 1.12
N THR A 16 -5.55 -6.25 2.40
CA THR A 16 -4.95 -5.03 2.91
C THR A 16 -3.46 -5.26 3.11
N ALA A 17 -2.60 -4.54 2.38
CA ALA A 17 -1.16 -4.61 2.53
C ALA A 17 -0.62 -3.35 3.22
N THR A 18 0.18 -3.54 4.26
CA THR A 18 0.88 -2.45 4.95
C THR A 18 2.35 -2.45 4.54
N PHE A 19 2.79 -1.30 4.06
CA PHE A 19 4.12 -1.03 3.55
C PHE A 19 4.83 -0.07 4.50
N ALA A 20 5.82 -0.57 5.24
CA ALA A 20 6.61 0.23 6.17
C ALA A 20 8.06 0.39 5.68
N SER A 21 8.55 1.62 5.63
CA SER A 21 9.92 1.94 5.25
C SER A 21 10.43 3.13 6.06
N GLY A 22 11.30 2.87 7.03
CA GLY A 22 11.70 3.88 8.02
C GLY A 22 10.50 4.33 8.85
N ASP A 23 10.30 5.64 8.95
CA ASP A 23 9.18 6.28 9.64
C ASP A 23 7.89 6.36 8.79
N VAL A 24 7.94 5.99 7.51
CA VAL A 24 6.79 6.02 6.61
C VAL A 24 6.04 4.69 6.68
N VAL A 25 4.75 4.75 7.02
CA VAL A 25 3.83 3.62 6.99
C VAL A 25 2.70 3.94 6.03
N HIS A 26 2.47 3.06 5.05
CA HIS A 26 1.43 3.23 4.04
C HIS A 26 0.60 1.95 3.93
N ASP A 27 -0.71 2.04 4.18
CA ASP A 27 -1.65 0.96 3.91
C ASP A 27 -2.24 1.09 2.49
N ARG A 28 -2.50 -0.06 1.87
CA ARG A 28 -3.13 -0.11 0.56
C ARG A 28 -3.86 -1.42 0.33
N SER A 29 -5.06 -1.34 -0.21
CA SER A 29 -5.78 -2.51 -0.73
C SER A 29 -5.14 -2.98 -2.03
N VAL A 30 -4.74 -4.25 -2.08
CA VAL A 30 -4.17 -4.90 -3.27
C VAL A 30 -5.15 -5.97 -3.73
N ASN A 31 -5.40 -6.04 -5.04
CA ASN A 31 -6.22 -7.11 -5.60
C ASN A 31 -5.58 -8.47 -5.33
N ALA A 32 -6.36 -9.38 -4.74
CA ALA A 32 -5.93 -10.74 -4.51
C ALA A 32 -5.83 -11.50 -5.83
N CYS A 33 -4.93 -12.46 -5.89
CA CYS A 33 -4.85 -13.42 -6.99
C CYS A 33 -5.66 -14.66 -6.63
N HIS A 34 -6.27 -15.25 -7.67
CA HIS A 34 -7.05 -16.47 -7.56
C HIS A 34 -6.48 -17.54 -8.49
N ASP A 35 -6.61 -18.79 -8.10
CA ASP A 35 -6.20 -19.91 -8.92
C ASP A 35 -7.21 -20.17 -10.06
N LYS A 36 -6.97 -21.19 -10.88
CA LYS A 36 -7.85 -21.53 -12.01
C LYS A 36 -9.28 -21.89 -11.58
N SER A 37 -9.47 -22.37 -10.36
CA SER A 37 -10.76 -22.67 -9.74
C SER A 37 -11.40 -21.44 -9.10
N GLY A 38 -10.72 -20.29 -9.07
CA GLY A 38 -11.20 -19.04 -8.48
C GLY A 38 -11.07 -18.97 -6.96
N ALA A 39 -10.36 -19.91 -6.33
CA ALA A 39 -10.04 -19.85 -4.90
C ALA A 39 -8.85 -18.90 -4.68
N TYR A 40 -8.79 -18.33 -3.47
CA TYR A 40 -7.73 -17.40 -3.09
C TYR A 40 -6.36 -18.09 -3.12
N ASP A 41 -5.42 -17.52 -3.89
CA ASP A 41 -4.05 -18.01 -3.98
C ASP A 41 -3.12 -17.09 -3.18
N PRO A 42 -2.67 -17.52 -1.98
CA PRO A 42 -1.83 -16.68 -1.13
C PRO A 42 -0.42 -16.47 -1.72
N VAL A 43 0.08 -17.40 -2.53
CA VAL A 43 1.44 -17.33 -3.10
C VAL A 43 1.48 -16.31 -4.23
N ALA A 44 0.52 -16.39 -5.15
CA ALA A 44 0.35 -15.43 -6.23
C ALA A 44 -0.01 -14.05 -5.68
N THR A 45 -0.85 -13.98 -4.64
CA THR A 45 -1.17 -12.71 -3.96
C THR A 45 0.07 -12.11 -3.31
N ALA A 46 0.90 -12.91 -2.63
CA ALA A 46 2.15 -12.43 -2.06
C ALA A 46 3.10 -11.85 -3.13
N ALA A 47 3.24 -12.53 -4.28
CA ALA A 47 4.01 -12.02 -5.40
C ALA A 47 3.46 -10.70 -5.95
N ARG A 48 2.13 -10.57 -6.03
CA ARG A 48 1.46 -9.33 -6.43
C ARG A 48 1.71 -8.20 -5.43
N VAL A 49 1.63 -8.48 -4.14
CA VAL A 49 1.91 -7.50 -3.09
C VAL A 49 3.39 -7.08 -3.11
N ASP A 50 4.32 -7.99 -3.38
CA ASP A 50 5.75 -7.66 -3.50
C ASP A 50 6.01 -6.70 -4.67
N GLU A 51 5.39 -6.93 -5.83
CA GLU A 51 5.48 -6.01 -6.98
C GLU A 51 4.98 -4.59 -6.61
N VAL A 52 3.81 -4.52 -5.95
CA VAL A 52 3.27 -3.25 -5.45
C VAL A 52 4.23 -2.62 -4.43
N GLY A 53 4.81 -3.43 -3.54
CA GLY A 53 5.79 -3.01 -2.55
C GLY A 53 7.01 -2.35 -3.17
N ARG A 54 7.56 -2.90 -4.27
CA ARG A 54 8.66 -2.27 -5.01
C ARG A 54 8.27 -0.90 -5.55
N GLY A 55 7.07 -0.78 -6.11
CA GLY A 55 6.54 0.50 -6.58
C GLY A 55 6.36 1.53 -5.44
N VAL A 56 5.89 1.07 -4.27
CA VAL A 56 5.75 1.91 -3.08
C VAL A 56 7.12 2.32 -2.54
N ALA A 57 8.10 1.41 -2.47
CA ALA A 57 9.47 1.73 -2.03
C ALA A 57 10.10 2.83 -2.88
N VAL A 58 9.95 2.74 -4.22
CA VAL A 58 10.44 3.78 -5.13
C VAL A 58 9.74 5.12 -4.85
N LYS A 59 8.42 5.12 -4.66
CA LYS A 59 7.67 6.35 -4.35
C LYS A 59 8.04 6.96 -2.99
N ILE A 60 8.33 6.14 -1.99
CA ILE A 60 8.84 6.61 -0.69
C ILE A 60 10.23 7.21 -0.87
N GLY A 61 11.13 6.55 -1.60
CA GLY A 61 12.47 7.06 -1.89
C GLY A 61 12.47 8.37 -2.69
N LEU A 62 11.44 8.60 -3.51
CA LEU A 62 11.21 9.85 -4.23
C LEU A 62 10.45 10.91 -3.41
N GLY A 63 10.04 10.62 -2.17
CA GLY A 63 9.26 11.53 -1.32
C GLY A 63 7.80 11.71 -1.75
N VAL A 64 7.31 10.94 -2.73
CA VAL A 64 5.91 10.98 -3.21
C VAL A 64 4.96 10.37 -2.19
N ILE A 65 5.41 9.30 -1.51
CA ILE A 65 4.73 8.74 -0.35
C ILE A 65 5.58 9.12 0.86
N ALA A 66 5.17 10.17 1.55
CA ALA A 66 5.76 10.61 2.79
C ALA A 66 4.65 10.83 3.83
N ASN A 67 4.98 10.66 5.10
CA ASN A 67 4.16 11.15 6.20
C ASN A 67 4.30 12.67 6.20
N VAL A 68 3.62 13.36 5.28
CA VAL A 68 3.65 14.83 5.23
C VAL A 68 3.05 15.31 6.54
N PRO A 69 3.81 16.02 7.41
CA PRO A 69 3.18 16.74 8.49
C PRO A 69 2.23 17.74 7.83
N GLU A 70 0.95 17.69 8.21
CA GLU A 70 -0.12 18.56 7.75
C GLU A 70 0.44 19.98 7.55
N ALA A 71 0.47 20.44 6.29
CA ALA A 71 1.00 21.76 5.99
C ALA A 71 0.12 22.77 6.73
N ASP A 72 0.72 23.47 7.69
CA ASP A 72 0.14 24.61 8.39
C ASP A 72 -0.54 25.50 7.33
N PRO A 73 -1.86 25.78 7.43
CA PRO A 73 -2.54 26.55 6.40
C PRO A 73 -1.90 27.94 6.36
N GLU A 74 -1.22 28.24 5.27
CA GLU A 74 -0.62 29.55 5.01
C GLU A 74 -1.68 30.64 5.28
N PRO A 75 -1.35 31.71 6.04
CA PRO A 75 -2.32 32.76 6.33
C PRO A 75 -2.71 33.42 5.02
N THR A 76 -3.99 33.27 4.65
CA THR A 76 -4.56 33.96 3.49
C THR A 76 -4.25 35.45 3.62
N ALA A 77 -3.41 35.97 2.73
CA ALA A 77 -3.21 37.39 2.60
C ALA A 77 -4.56 37.97 2.17
N ALA A 78 -5.15 38.78 3.05
CA ALA A 78 -6.29 39.61 2.73
C ALA A 78 -5.82 40.70 1.76
N GLU A 79 -6.49 40.82 0.62
CA GLU A 79 -6.51 42.03 -0.20
C GLU A 79 -7.95 42.32 -0.62
#